data_AF-A0A433BLD0-F1
#
_entry.id   AF-A0A433BLD0-F1
#
_cell.length_a   1.000
_cell.length_b   1.000
_cell.length_c   1.000
_cell.angle_alpha   90.00
_cell.angle_beta   90.00
_cell.angle_gamma   90.00
#
_symmetry.space_group_name_H-M   'P 1'
#
loop_
_entity.id
_entity.type
_entity.pdbx_description
1 polymer ?
#
loop_
_entity_poly.entity_id
_entity_poly.type
_entity_poly.pdbx_seq_one_letter_code
_entity_poly.pdbx_strand_id
1 'polypeptide(L)'
;MSEADAVRIAAGLGDDGASLQRADAALGQALSGVVQAWLARHRDEWDVDLFFENYGRPPRDGSSWSQAILDALGTRSDIPQADRDAVIDQAKQKAVSALAVGG
;
A
#
# COMPACT_ATOMS: atom_id res chain seq x y z
N MET A 1 -13.22 -8.12 4.64
CA MET A 1 -11.96 -7.83 5.38
C MET A 1 -11.16 -6.89 4.51
N SER A 2 -10.64 -5.80 5.05
CA SER A 2 -9.75 -4.91 4.28
C SER A 2 -8.33 -5.45 4.26
N GLU A 3 -7.51 -5.01 3.30
CA GLU A 3 -6.10 -5.39 3.25
C GLU A 3 -5.32 -4.90 4.49
N ALA A 4 -5.67 -3.72 5.01
CA ALA A 4 -5.11 -3.22 6.27
C ALA A 4 -5.46 -4.13 7.47
N ASP A 5 -6.66 -4.69 7.51
CA ASP A 5 -7.07 -5.63 8.57
C ASP A 5 -6.32 -6.97 8.45
N ALA A 6 -6.12 -7.46 7.22
CA ALA A 6 -5.28 -8.64 6.97
C ALA A 6 -3.81 -8.42 7.42
N VAL A 7 -3.24 -7.24 7.14
CA VAL A 7 -1.89 -6.86 7.60
C VAL A 7 -1.83 -6.78 9.13
N ARG A 8 -2.85 -6.17 9.76
CA ARG A 8 -2.96 -6.07 11.23
C ARG A 8 -2.93 -7.45 11.89
N ILE A 9 -3.76 -8.37 11.40
CA ILE A 9 -3.83 -9.76 11.90
C ILE A 9 -2.50 -10.48 11.66
N ALA A 10 -1.94 -10.38 10.46
CA ALA A 10 -0.68 -11.06 10.11
C ALA A 10 0.52 -10.54 10.91
N ALA A 11 0.52 -9.25 11.28
CA ALA A 11 1.53 -8.63 12.14
C ALA A 11 1.31 -8.91 13.64
N GLY A 12 0.24 -9.60 14.03
CA GLY A 12 -0.07 -9.90 15.44
C GLY A 12 -0.46 -8.67 16.27
N LEU A 13 -0.98 -7.62 15.63
CA LEU A 13 -1.40 -6.40 16.33
C LEU A 13 -2.76 -6.60 17.02
N GLY A 14 -3.05 -5.72 17.99
CA GLY A 14 -4.31 -5.71 18.74
C GLY A 14 -5.54 -5.50 17.85
N ASP A 15 -6.71 -5.92 18.35
CA ASP A 15 -8.01 -5.69 17.71
C ASP A 15 -8.60 -4.34 18.15
N ASP A 16 -7.87 -3.27 17.81
CA ASP A 16 -8.21 -1.90 18.15
C ASP A 16 -7.97 -0.94 16.97
N GLY A 17 -8.62 0.21 17.01
CA GLY A 17 -8.55 1.20 15.93
C GLY A 17 -7.14 1.77 15.71
N ALA A 18 -6.30 1.86 16.76
CA ALA A 18 -4.94 2.37 16.62
C ALA A 18 -4.04 1.34 15.92
N SER A 19 -4.20 0.07 16.23
CA SER A 19 -3.55 -1.05 15.54
C SER A 19 -3.95 -1.11 14.07
N LEU A 20 -5.24 -0.90 13.75
CA LEU A 20 -5.71 -0.81 12.36
C LEU A 20 -5.11 0.41 11.63
N GLN A 21 -5.05 1.58 12.26
CA GLN A 21 -4.42 2.77 11.67
C GLN A 21 -2.92 2.58 11.41
N ARG A 22 -2.19 1.92 12.32
CA ARG A 22 -0.78 1.57 12.10
C ARG A 22 -0.62 0.61 10.92
N ALA A 23 -1.50 -0.40 10.82
CA ALA A 23 -1.47 -1.34 9.70
C ALA A 23 -1.77 -0.65 8.37
N ASP A 24 -2.76 0.25 8.34
CA ASP A 24 -3.07 1.07 7.16
C ASP A 24 -1.90 1.96 6.74
N ALA A 25 -1.29 2.67 7.70
CA ALA A 25 -0.15 3.54 7.41
C ALA A 25 1.07 2.76 6.89
N ALA A 26 1.37 1.60 7.51
CA ALA A 26 2.46 0.73 7.06
C ALA A 26 2.18 0.16 5.66
N LEU A 27 0.94 -0.24 5.39
CA LEU A 27 0.54 -0.74 4.07
C LEU A 27 0.56 0.36 3.01
N GLY A 28 0.08 1.57 3.32
CA GLY A 28 0.14 2.73 2.41
C GLY A 28 1.57 3.09 2.03
N GLN A 29 2.48 3.13 3.02
CA GLN A 29 3.91 3.35 2.78
C GLN A 29 4.52 2.27 1.89
N ALA A 30 4.20 1.00 2.17
CA ALA A 30 4.72 -0.13 1.41
C ALA A 30 4.19 -0.14 -0.03
N LEU A 31 2.88 0.08 -0.21
CA LEU A 31 2.24 0.20 -1.52
C LEU A 31 2.86 1.34 -2.32
N SER A 32 3.02 2.52 -1.71
CA SER A 32 3.63 3.67 -2.39
C SER A 32 5.02 3.33 -2.94
N GLY A 33 5.86 2.67 -2.14
CA GLY A 33 7.22 2.31 -2.57
C GLY A 33 7.26 1.17 -3.60
N VAL A 34 6.41 0.15 -3.48
CA VAL A 34 6.39 -0.99 -4.41
C VAL A 34 5.80 -0.58 -5.77
N VAL A 35 4.69 0.15 -5.78
CA VAL A 35 4.08 0.65 -7.03
C VAL A 35 5.06 1.56 -7.76
N GLN A 36 5.72 2.48 -7.06
CA GLN A 36 6.75 3.35 -7.64
C GLN A 36 7.86 2.53 -8.32
N ALA A 37 8.40 1.53 -7.61
CA ALA A 37 9.47 0.68 -8.16
C ALA A 37 9.00 -0.15 -9.37
N TRP A 38 7.73 -0.55 -9.40
CA TRP A 38 7.14 -1.24 -10.53
C TRP A 38 6.98 -0.30 -11.74
N LEU A 39 6.41 0.90 -11.53
CA LEU A 39 6.23 1.92 -12.57
C LEU A 39 7.57 2.30 -13.19
N ALA A 40 8.61 2.54 -12.39
CA ALA A 40 9.95 2.87 -12.88
C ALA A 40 10.59 1.78 -13.76
N ARG A 41 10.10 0.53 -13.71
CA ARG A 41 10.60 -0.61 -14.50
C ARG A 41 9.75 -0.90 -15.74
N HIS A 42 8.46 -0.57 -15.72
CA HIS A 42 7.48 -1.00 -16.73
C HIS A 42 6.74 0.14 -17.43
N ARG A 43 6.92 1.38 -16.96
CA ARG A 43 6.29 2.62 -17.43
C ARG A 43 7.34 3.72 -17.53
N ASP A 44 6.90 4.89 -17.99
CA ASP A 44 7.78 6.05 -18.11
C ASP A 44 7.94 6.81 -16.78
N GLU A 45 8.82 7.80 -16.78
CA GLU A 45 9.09 8.68 -15.64
C GLU A 45 7.88 9.54 -15.21
N TRP A 46 6.98 9.86 -16.14
CA TRP A 46 5.79 10.69 -15.85
C TRP A 46 4.76 9.93 -15.02
N ASP A 47 4.57 8.65 -15.30
CA ASP A 47 3.70 7.77 -14.51
C ASP A 47 4.18 7.67 -13.04
N VAL A 48 5.49 7.67 -12.84
CA VAL A 48 6.12 7.64 -11.50
C VAL A 48 5.86 8.94 -10.74
N ASP A 49 6.07 10.09 -11.40
CA ASP A 49 5.88 11.41 -10.78
C ASP A 49 4.42 11.66 -10.41
N LEU A 50 3.49 11.38 -11.33
CA LEU A 50 2.05 11.51 -11.08
C LEU A 50 1.56 10.63 -9.93
N PHE A 51 2.13 9.42 -9.80
CA PHE A 51 1.82 8.55 -8.68
C PHE A 51 2.30 9.17 -7.35
N PHE A 52 3.52 9.72 -7.33
CA PHE A 52 4.08 10.32 -6.11
C PHE A 52 3.34 11.59 -5.68
N GLU A 53 2.89 12.42 -6.62
CA GLU A 53 2.07 13.61 -6.33
C GLU A 53 0.80 13.26 -5.56
N ASN A 54 0.17 12.13 -5.89
CA ASN A 54 -1.09 11.69 -5.27
C ASN A 54 -0.89 10.83 -4.03
N TYR A 55 0.10 9.92 -4.05
CA TYR A 55 0.21 8.84 -3.07
C TYR A 55 1.55 8.80 -2.33
N GLY A 56 2.49 9.70 -2.62
CA GLY A 56 3.79 9.73 -1.93
C GLY A 56 3.71 10.16 -0.46
N ARG A 57 2.53 10.54 0.02
CA ARG A 57 2.28 10.99 1.40
C ARG A 57 0.92 10.47 1.90
N PRO A 58 0.79 10.20 3.21
CA PRO A 58 -0.49 9.86 3.81
C PRO A 58 -1.53 10.99 3.65
N PRO A 59 -2.82 10.68 3.50
CA PRO A 59 -3.88 11.66 3.45
C PRO A 59 -4.05 12.37 4.82
N ARG A 60 -4.33 13.67 4.78
CA ARG A 60 -4.37 14.53 5.98
C ARG A 60 -5.67 14.43 6.77
N ASP A 61 -6.72 13.95 6.14
CA ASP A 61 -8.07 13.84 6.71
C ASP A 61 -8.27 12.54 7.52
N GLY A 62 -7.24 11.70 7.61
CA GLY A 62 -7.30 10.41 8.31
C GLY A 62 -8.04 9.32 7.53
N SER A 63 -8.33 9.54 6.23
CA SER A 63 -8.80 8.49 5.34
C SER A 63 -7.75 7.38 5.18
N SER A 64 -8.20 6.19 4.77
CA SER A 64 -7.31 5.04 4.58
C SER A 64 -6.36 5.30 3.41
N TRP A 65 -5.08 5.43 3.70
CA TRP A 65 -4.06 5.66 2.68
C TRP A 65 -3.92 4.44 1.77
N SER A 66 -3.89 3.26 2.38
CA SER A 66 -3.75 2.02 1.62
C SER A 66 -4.93 1.77 0.69
N GLN A 67 -6.16 2.03 1.14
CA GLN A 67 -7.35 1.85 0.31
C GLN A 67 -7.34 2.79 -0.90
N ALA A 68 -6.94 4.05 -0.73
CA ALA A 68 -6.86 5.00 -1.84
C ALA A 68 -5.89 4.53 -2.94
N ILE A 69 -4.76 3.92 -2.57
CA ILE A 69 -3.81 3.35 -3.53
C ILE A 69 -4.38 2.09 -4.21
N LEU A 70 -5.01 1.20 -3.43
CA LEU A 70 -5.63 -0.03 -3.96
C LEU A 70 -6.73 0.29 -4.97
N ASP A 71 -7.59 1.27 -4.66
CA ASP A 71 -8.66 1.72 -5.55
C ASP A 71 -8.07 2.27 -6.86
N ALA A 72 -7.02 3.09 -6.76
CA ALA A 72 -6.33 3.63 -7.93
C ALA A 72 -5.74 2.53 -8.82
N LEU A 73 -5.05 1.55 -8.24
CA LEU A 73 -4.55 0.38 -8.97
C LEU A 73 -5.69 -0.42 -9.62
N GLY A 74 -6.83 -0.53 -8.93
CA GLY A 74 -8.04 -1.16 -9.48
C GLY A 74 -8.54 -0.49 -10.76
N THR A 75 -8.44 0.83 -10.84
CA THR A 75 -8.85 1.61 -12.03
C THR A 75 -7.85 1.56 -13.20
N ARG A 76 -6.59 1.18 -12.95
CA ARG A 76 -5.54 1.07 -13.97
C ARG A 76 -5.70 -0.20 -14.80
N SER A 77 -6.56 -0.17 -15.83
CA SER A 77 -6.76 -1.30 -16.76
C SER A 77 -5.56 -1.59 -17.66
N ASP A 78 -4.61 -0.65 -17.74
CA ASP A 78 -3.35 -0.81 -18.46
C ASP A 78 -2.36 -1.73 -17.72
N ILE A 79 -2.53 -1.93 -16.42
CA ILE A 79 -1.69 -2.83 -15.60
C ILE A 79 -2.35 -4.22 -15.56
N PRO A 80 -1.65 -5.28 -16.00
CA PRO A 80 -2.16 -6.65 -15.90
C PRO A 80 -2.58 -7.00 -14.48
N GLN A 81 -3.68 -7.75 -14.33
CA GLN A 81 -4.17 -8.17 -13.00
C GLN A 81 -3.08 -8.88 -12.19
N ALA A 82 -2.32 -9.78 -12.82
CA ALA A 82 -1.25 -10.51 -12.15
C ALA A 82 -0.15 -9.59 -11.59
N ASP A 83 0.18 -8.49 -12.30
CA ASP A 83 1.16 -7.52 -11.83
C ASP A 83 0.61 -6.70 -10.65
N ARG A 84 -0.67 -6.35 -10.69
CA ARG A 84 -1.35 -5.67 -9.58
C ARG A 84 -1.34 -6.54 -8.33
N ASP A 85 -1.73 -7.81 -8.47
CA ASP A 85 -1.76 -8.77 -7.37
C ASP A 85 -0.35 -8.96 -6.79
N ALA A 86 0.67 -9.11 -7.64
CA ALA A 86 2.06 -9.25 -7.20
C ALA A 86 2.58 -8.02 -6.42
N VAL A 87 2.22 -6.81 -6.88
CA VAL A 87 2.56 -5.55 -6.19
C VAL A 87 1.87 -5.46 -4.83
N ILE A 88 0.60 -5.82 -4.76
CA ILE A 88 -0.20 -5.81 -3.52
C ILE A 88 0.37 -6.82 -2.52
N ASP A 89 0.64 -8.05 -2.96
CA ASP A 89 1.21 -9.10 -2.10
C ASP A 89 2.59 -8.72 -1.59
N GLN A 90 3.45 -8.16 -2.44
CA GLN A 90 4.76 -7.67 -2.03
C GLN A 90 4.63 -6.52 -1.01
N ALA A 91 3.70 -5.60 -1.21
CA ALA A 91 3.46 -4.51 -0.27
C ALA A 91 2.96 -5.02 1.09
N LYS A 92 2.05 -5.99 1.12
CA LYS A 92 1.58 -6.64 2.36
C LYS A 92 2.72 -7.30 3.13
N GLN A 93 3.56 -8.07 2.44
CA GLN A 93 4.73 -8.72 3.07
C GLN A 93 5.69 -7.69 3.69
N LYS A 94 5.94 -6.59 2.98
CA LYS A 94 6.77 -5.48 3.49
C LYS A 94 6.13 -4.78 4.69
N ALA A 95 4.83 -4.51 4.64
CA ALA A 95 4.10 -3.86 5.73
C ALA A 95 4.13 -4.73 7.00
N VAL A 96 3.84 -6.03 6.88
CA VAL A 96 3.91 -6.98 8.00
C VAL A 96 5.33 -7.02 8.58
N SER A 97 6.35 -7.10 7.73
CA SER A 97 7.76 -7.15 8.16
C SER A 97 8.17 -5.85 8.88
N ALA A 98 7.74 -4.69 8.38
CA ALA A 98 8.03 -3.39 9.01
C ALA A 98 7.38 -3.26 10.40
N LEU A 99 6.16 -3.77 10.57
CA LEU A 99 5.45 -3.76 11.84
C LEU A 99 6.03 -4.75 12.85
N ALA A 100 6.51 -5.91 12.39
CA ALA A 100 7.12 -6.92 13.27
C ALA A 100 8.50 -6.50 13.82
N VAL A 101 9.25 -5.65 13.11
CA VAL A 101 10.57 -5.16 13.55
C VAL A 101 10.46 -3.98 14.53
N GLY A 102 9.32 -3.30 14.57
CA GLY A 102 9.05 -2.15 15.44
C GLY A 102 8.18 -2.44 16.67
N GLY A 103 7.88 -3.72 16.94
CA GLY A 103 7.06 -4.19 18.06
C GLY A 103 7.85 -4.52 19.32
#